data_AF-A0A328YWK8-F1
#
_entry.id   AF-A0A328YWK8-F1
#
_cell.length_a   1.000
_cell.length_b   1.000
_cell.length_c   1.000
_cell.angle_alpha   90.00
_cell.angle_beta   90.00
_cell.angle_gamma   90.00
#
_symmetry.space_group_name_H-M   'P 1'
#
loop_
_entity.id
_entity.type
_entity.pdbx_description
1 polymer ?
#
loop_
_entity_poly.entity_id
_entity_poly.type
_entity_poly.pdbx_seq_one_letter_code
_entity_poly.pdbx_strand_id
1 'polypeptide(L)'
;MLQFELLAADPDSHARRGTLTLNHGVVQTPIFMPVGTYGTVKGVMPRSLHDMGAQIILGNTFHLWMRPGLDVMQSFGGLHGFEQWNKPILTDSGGFQVWSLGAMRKITEEGVHFASPVNGDKLFMSPEVSMQIQTVLNSDIVMQLDECTPYETNGHKTTEAEARKSMEMSLRWARRSQDEFHRLDNPNALFGIVQGGMFKHLRQESLERLVEMDFPGYAVGGVSVGEPKDEMLDIMAHTPHRLPAHKPRYLMGVGTPEDLVQGVAEGVDMFDCVMPTRNARNGTIFTRHGDLKIRNARHKADHQPLDPTCTCHACAGTEGVAWADGGRGGFSRAYLHHLDRCGEMLGPMLTTIHNLHYYLNLMREIREALDAGRFTEFRRRFAADRARGV
;
A
#
# COMPACT_ATOMS: atom_id res chain seq x y z
N MET A 1 19.90 -6.72 -5.86
CA MET A 1 19.68 -5.68 -6.90
C MET A 1 18.33 -5.91 -7.57
N LEU A 2 17.52 -4.87 -7.70
CA LEU A 2 16.18 -4.95 -8.28
C LEU A 2 16.23 -5.06 -9.80
N GLN A 3 15.42 -5.95 -10.36
CA GLN A 3 15.17 -6.03 -11.81
C GLN A 3 13.67 -5.94 -12.07
N PHE A 4 13.27 -5.04 -12.97
CA PHE A 4 11.90 -4.93 -13.44
C PHE A 4 11.81 -5.32 -14.92
N GLU A 5 10.96 -6.29 -15.22
CA GLU A 5 10.66 -6.75 -16.58
C GLU A 5 9.22 -6.40 -16.93
N LEU A 6 9.04 -5.63 -18.00
CA LEU A 6 7.73 -5.36 -18.58
C LEU A 6 7.37 -6.51 -19.53
N LEU A 7 6.32 -7.26 -19.21
CA LEU A 7 5.89 -8.44 -19.96
C LEU A 7 4.82 -8.10 -21.01
N ALA A 8 3.86 -7.23 -20.64
CA ALA A 8 2.81 -6.78 -21.54
C ALA A 8 2.33 -5.37 -21.17
N ALA A 9 1.74 -4.68 -22.14
CA ALA A 9 1.05 -3.42 -21.95
C ALA A 9 -0.29 -3.47 -22.69
N ASP A 10 -1.32 -2.91 -22.08
CA ASP A 10 -2.65 -2.82 -22.69
C ASP A 10 -2.64 -1.71 -23.77
N PRO A 11 -3.16 -1.96 -24.98
CA PRO A 11 -3.13 -0.98 -26.06
C PRO A 11 -4.14 0.18 -25.89
N ASP A 12 -5.17 -0.02 -25.07
CA ASP A 12 -6.27 0.94 -24.87
C ASP A 12 -6.12 1.77 -23.59
N SER A 13 -5.05 1.56 -22.82
CA SER A 13 -4.78 2.26 -21.56
C SER A 13 -3.28 2.32 -21.25
N HIS A 14 -2.92 2.75 -20.04
CA HIS A 14 -1.53 2.75 -19.57
C HIS A 14 -1.20 1.52 -18.71
N ALA A 15 -2.11 0.54 -18.63
CA ALA A 15 -1.93 -0.64 -17.80
C ALA A 15 -0.77 -1.51 -18.27
N ARG A 16 -0.02 -2.03 -17.29
CA ARG A 16 1.21 -2.80 -17.51
C ARG A 16 1.19 -4.07 -16.69
N ARG A 17 1.69 -5.13 -17.29
CA ARG A 17 1.99 -6.42 -16.67
C ARG A 17 3.49 -6.54 -16.57
N GLY A 18 4.01 -6.76 -15.37
CA GLY A 18 5.45 -6.90 -15.18
C GLY A 18 5.83 -7.85 -14.07
N THR A 19 7.13 -8.10 -13.97
CA THR A 19 7.75 -8.88 -12.90
C THR A 19 8.86 -8.08 -12.25
N LEU A 20 8.85 -8.04 -10.93
CA LEU A 20 9.86 -7.41 -10.10
C LEU A 20 10.64 -8.50 -9.36
N THR A 21 11.94 -8.61 -9.62
CA THR A 21 12.84 -9.52 -8.90
C THR A 21 13.60 -8.74 -7.84
N LEU A 22 13.45 -9.16 -6.59
CA LEU A 22 14.05 -8.56 -5.39
C LEU A 22 14.91 -9.60 -4.66
N ASN A 23 15.65 -9.16 -3.63
CA ASN A 23 16.60 -10.02 -2.93
C ASN A 23 15.91 -11.22 -2.25
N HIS A 24 14.69 -11.05 -1.73
CA HIS A 24 13.93 -12.11 -1.06
C HIS A 24 12.79 -12.70 -1.90
N GLY A 25 12.71 -12.42 -3.20
CA GLY A 25 11.75 -13.11 -4.07
C GLY A 25 11.23 -12.29 -5.25
N VAL A 26 10.25 -12.87 -5.93
CA VAL A 26 9.66 -12.32 -7.15
C VAL A 26 8.24 -11.82 -6.87
N VAL A 27 7.93 -10.63 -7.37
CA VAL A 27 6.62 -9.97 -7.27
C VAL A 27 6.05 -9.74 -8.66
N GLN A 28 4.79 -10.14 -8.87
CA GLN A 28 4.06 -9.95 -10.11
C GLN A 28 3.26 -8.65 -10.05
N THR A 29 3.43 -7.77 -11.03
CA THR A 29 2.71 -6.49 -11.10
C THR A 29 1.58 -6.51 -12.14
N PRO A 30 0.42 -5.86 -11.87
CA PRO A 30 0.14 -5.03 -10.70
C PRO A 30 -0.01 -5.81 -9.37
N ILE A 31 0.38 -5.20 -8.25
CA ILE A 31 0.37 -5.81 -6.91
C ILE A 31 -0.21 -4.87 -5.85
N PHE A 32 -0.90 -5.47 -4.88
CA PHE A 32 -1.33 -4.82 -3.65
C PHE A 32 -0.50 -5.36 -2.48
N MET A 33 0.03 -4.46 -1.65
CA MET A 33 0.89 -4.75 -0.50
C MET A 33 0.08 -4.66 0.79
N PRO A 34 -0.18 -5.78 1.49
CA PRO A 34 -0.75 -5.74 2.84
C PRO A 34 0.15 -4.95 3.79
N VAL A 35 -0.44 -4.06 4.59
CA VAL A 35 0.31 -3.16 5.47
C VAL A 35 0.49 -3.76 6.88
N GLY A 36 1.74 -3.95 7.27
CA GLY A 36 2.21 -4.39 8.59
C GLY A 36 2.76 -3.23 9.42
N THR A 37 1.92 -2.64 10.27
CA THR A 37 2.28 -1.43 11.04
C THR A 37 3.35 -1.66 12.12
N TYR A 38 3.35 -2.82 12.78
CA TYR A 38 4.26 -3.11 13.91
C TYR A 38 4.99 -4.45 13.70
N GLY A 39 5.41 -4.73 12.47
CA GLY A 39 5.94 -6.07 12.09
C GLY A 39 4.86 -7.15 12.11
N THR A 40 3.61 -6.76 11.80
CA THR A 40 2.48 -7.68 11.66
C THR A 40 1.35 -7.03 10.88
N VAL A 41 0.84 -7.75 9.88
CA VAL A 41 -0.42 -7.41 9.21
C VAL A 41 -1.57 -7.74 10.16
N LYS A 42 -2.22 -6.69 10.67
CA LYS A 42 -3.19 -6.80 11.77
C LYS A 42 -4.34 -7.75 11.43
N GLY A 43 -4.54 -8.78 12.25
CA GLY A 43 -5.68 -9.69 12.18
C GLY A 43 -5.44 -10.99 11.40
N VAL A 44 -4.22 -11.21 10.91
CA VAL A 44 -3.86 -12.44 10.19
C VAL A 44 -2.51 -12.98 10.64
N MET A 45 -2.33 -14.30 10.51
CA MET A 45 -1.02 -14.93 10.69
C MET A 45 -0.19 -14.82 9.40
N PRO A 46 1.16 -14.87 9.46
CA PRO A 46 2.00 -14.93 8.26
C PRO A 46 1.60 -16.05 7.31
N ARG A 47 1.24 -17.24 7.84
CA ARG A 47 0.70 -18.34 7.04
C ARG A 47 -0.50 -17.93 6.20
N SER A 48 -1.44 -17.16 6.75
CA SER A 48 -2.60 -16.70 5.99
C SER A 48 -2.21 -15.81 4.81
N LEU A 49 -1.15 -14.99 4.95
CA LEU A 49 -0.60 -14.17 3.86
C LEU A 49 -0.02 -15.06 2.74
N HIS A 50 0.66 -16.15 3.10
CA HIS A 50 1.12 -17.14 2.13
C HIS A 50 -0.05 -17.81 1.41
N ASP A 51 -1.05 -18.28 2.16
CA ASP A 51 -2.21 -19.00 1.62
C ASP A 51 -3.02 -18.13 0.64
N MET A 52 -3.13 -16.81 0.89
CA MET A 52 -3.80 -15.87 -0.02
C MET A 52 -2.92 -15.36 -1.17
N GLY A 53 -1.68 -15.84 -1.28
CA GLY A 53 -0.77 -15.48 -2.37
C GLY A 53 -0.17 -14.08 -2.27
N ALA A 54 -0.05 -13.50 -1.07
CA ALA A 54 0.72 -12.27 -0.89
C ALA A 54 2.19 -12.51 -1.33
N GLN A 55 2.72 -11.58 -2.11
CA GLN A 55 4.08 -11.67 -2.67
C GLN A 55 5.03 -10.67 -2.05
N ILE A 56 4.51 -9.60 -1.46
CA ILE A 56 5.25 -8.52 -0.80
C ILE A 56 4.31 -7.88 0.22
N ILE A 57 4.87 -7.37 1.31
CA ILE A 57 4.14 -6.58 2.32
C ILE A 57 4.81 -5.22 2.54
N LEU A 58 4.08 -4.30 3.15
CA LEU A 58 4.63 -3.01 3.57
C LEU A 58 4.88 -3.00 5.08
N GLY A 59 6.12 -2.75 5.50
CA GLY A 59 6.51 -2.49 6.89
C GLY A 59 6.52 -0.99 7.20
N ASN A 60 6.09 -0.61 8.39
CA ASN A 60 6.11 0.80 8.81
C ASN A 60 7.37 1.13 9.63
N THR A 61 8.26 1.93 9.04
CA THR A 61 9.56 2.26 9.63
C THR A 61 9.41 3.05 10.93
N PHE A 62 8.47 4.01 10.95
CA PHE A 62 8.26 4.88 12.10
C PHE A 62 7.92 4.09 13.37
N HIS A 63 6.99 3.15 13.26
CA HIS A 63 6.56 2.34 14.40
C HIS A 63 7.62 1.32 14.83
N LEU A 64 8.28 0.65 13.88
CA LEU A 64 9.32 -0.34 14.15
C LEU A 64 10.57 0.28 14.80
N TRP A 65 10.90 1.51 14.42
CA TRP A 65 12.00 2.26 15.03
C TRP A 65 11.75 2.56 16.51
N MET A 66 10.51 2.91 16.89
CA MET A 66 10.20 3.20 18.30
C MET A 66 9.97 1.95 19.13
N ARG A 67 9.33 0.93 18.54
CA ARG A 67 9.02 -0.33 19.21
C ARG A 67 9.04 -1.47 18.20
N PRO A 68 9.94 -2.45 18.37
CA PRO A 68 10.79 -2.72 19.52
C PRO A 68 12.12 -1.95 19.57
N GLY A 69 12.47 -1.16 18.55
CA GLY A 69 13.77 -0.51 18.46
C GLY A 69 14.77 -1.26 17.58
N LEU A 70 15.82 -0.55 17.15
CA LEU A 70 16.80 -1.09 16.19
C LEU A 70 17.69 -2.19 16.77
N ASP A 71 18.09 -2.10 18.03
CA ASP A 71 18.96 -3.12 18.66
C ASP A 71 18.27 -4.49 18.67
N VAL A 72 16.95 -4.49 18.95
CA VAL A 72 16.14 -5.71 18.87
C VAL A 72 16.06 -6.18 17.42
N MET A 73 15.70 -5.31 16.47
CA MET A 73 15.64 -5.69 15.05
C MET A 73 16.95 -6.28 14.53
N GLN A 74 18.08 -5.69 14.89
CA GLN A 74 19.40 -6.16 14.51
C GLN A 74 19.71 -7.54 15.10
N SER A 75 19.27 -7.82 16.34
CA SER A 75 19.45 -9.15 16.95
C SER A 75 18.73 -10.29 16.22
N PHE A 76 17.69 -9.97 15.42
CA PHE A 76 16.97 -10.92 14.58
C PHE A 76 17.46 -10.95 13.12
N GLY A 77 18.50 -10.16 12.78
CA GLY A 77 18.98 -10.04 11.40
C GLY A 77 18.05 -9.24 10.48
N GLY A 78 17.20 -8.37 11.06
CA GLY A 78 16.24 -7.54 10.33
C GLY A 78 14.79 -8.00 10.48
N LEU A 79 13.89 -7.30 9.79
CA LEU A 79 12.44 -7.46 9.95
C LEU A 79 11.94 -8.83 9.51
N HIS A 80 12.49 -9.37 8.41
CA HIS A 80 12.16 -10.70 7.90
C HIS A 80 12.28 -11.79 8.98
N GLY A 81 13.41 -11.82 9.69
CA GLY A 81 13.66 -12.79 10.77
C GLY A 81 12.77 -12.54 12.00
N PHE A 82 12.49 -11.27 12.30
CA PHE A 82 11.65 -10.88 13.43
C PHE A 82 10.18 -11.29 13.26
N GLU A 83 9.59 -11.04 12.09
CA GLU A 83 8.16 -11.30 11.84
C GLU A 83 7.88 -12.64 11.16
N GLN A 84 8.92 -13.42 10.85
CA GLN A 84 8.84 -14.71 10.16
C GLN A 84 8.19 -14.60 8.77
N TRP A 85 8.53 -13.53 8.05
CA TRP A 85 8.17 -13.32 6.65
C TRP A 85 9.43 -13.45 5.79
N ASN A 86 9.43 -14.37 4.84
CA ASN A 86 10.60 -14.73 4.04
C ASN A 86 10.48 -14.32 2.56
N LYS A 87 9.54 -13.42 2.27
CA LYS A 87 9.28 -12.84 0.95
C LYS A 87 9.59 -11.35 1.02
N PRO A 88 9.58 -10.62 -0.12
CA PRO A 88 9.94 -9.22 -0.10
C PRO A 88 9.15 -8.33 0.86
N ILE A 89 9.84 -7.31 1.37
CA ILE A 89 9.27 -6.23 2.18
C ILE A 89 9.60 -4.88 1.54
N LEU A 90 8.60 -4.00 1.46
CA LEU A 90 8.80 -2.56 1.24
C LEU A 90 8.65 -1.84 2.58
N THR A 91 9.58 -0.95 2.95
CA THR A 91 9.41 -0.09 4.13
C THR A 91 9.11 1.33 3.72
N ASP A 92 8.11 1.96 4.32
CA ASP A 92 7.93 3.41 4.16
C ASP A 92 9.07 4.18 4.83
N SER A 93 9.20 5.48 4.54
CA SER A 93 10.29 6.30 5.09
C SER A 93 10.03 6.80 6.51
N GLY A 94 8.79 6.67 6.99
CA GLY A 94 8.27 7.31 8.21
C GLY A 94 7.77 8.75 8.02
N GLY A 95 7.99 9.36 6.85
CA GLY A 95 7.64 10.76 6.57
C GLY A 95 6.15 11.06 6.75
N PHE A 96 5.27 10.18 6.27
CA PHE A 96 3.81 10.32 6.42
C PHE A 96 3.31 10.12 7.86
N GLN A 97 3.99 9.33 8.68
CA GLN A 97 3.57 9.12 10.07
C GLN A 97 3.96 10.31 10.91
N VAL A 98 5.17 10.85 10.71
CA VAL A 98 5.56 12.16 11.24
C VAL A 98 4.60 13.25 10.73
N TRP A 99 4.23 13.17 9.44
CA TRP A 99 3.01 13.66 8.77
C TRP A 99 1.74 13.76 9.64
N SER A 100 1.36 12.62 10.19
CA SER A 100 0.09 12.47 10.91
C SER A 100 0.11 13.02 12.34
N LEU A 101 1.29 13.34 12.91
CA LEU A 101 1.43 13.86 14.28
C LEU A 101 1.03 15.34 14.44
N GLY A 102 0.74 16.06 13.35
CA GLY A 102 0.26 17.44 13.37
C GLY A 102 1.18 18.40 14.14
N ALA A 103 0.66 19.11 15.14
CA ALA A 103 1.39 20.14 15.90
C ALA A 103 2.58 19.60 16.72
N MET A 104 2.74 18.27 16.86
CA MET A 104 3.82 17.66 17.64
C MET A 104 5.14 17.52 16.85
N ARG A 105 5.21 18.03 15.62
CA ARG A 105 6.44 18.02 14.80
C ARG A 105 6.94 19.42 14.45
N LYS A 106 8.24 19.50 14.15
CA LYS A 106 8.89 20.66 13.54
C LYS A 106 9.76 20.19 12.37
N ILE A 107 9.39 20.59 11.16
CA ILE A 107 10.14 20.31 9.93
C ILE A 107 11.18 21.42 9.73
N THR A 108 12.42 21.04 9.46
CA THR A 108 13.52 21.92 9.08
C THR A 108 14.23 21.34 7.86
N GLU A 109 15.18 22.06 7.27
CA GLU A 109 15.95 21.52 6.14
C GLU A 109 16.74 20.26 6.54
N GLU A 110 17.21 20.17 7.79
CA GLU A 110 17.99 19.02 8.26
C GLU A 110 17.13 17.74 8.39
N GLY A 111 15.83 17.86 8.67
CA GLY A 111 14.94 16.74 8.91
C GLY A 111 13.73 17.13 9.74
N VAL A 112 13.19 16.20 10.52
CA VAL A 112 12.00 16.43 11.33
C VAL A 112 12.24 16.07 12.80
N HIS A 113 11.98 17.04 13.68
CA HIS A 113 11.90 16.83 15.11
C HIS A 113 10.47 16.49 15.52
N PHE A 114 10.28 15.51 16.39
CA PHE A 114 8.97 15.17 16.93
C PHE A 114 9.08 14.51 18.31
N ALA A 115 7.98 14.50 19.05
CA ALA A 115 7.87 13.73 20.29
C ALA A 115 7.36 12.32 19.98
N SER A 116 8.02 11.30 20.53
CA SER A 116 7.58 9.92 20.46
C SER A 116 6.16 9.78 21.04
N PRO A 117 5.17 9.27 20.28
CA PRO A 117 3.84 9.00 20.82
C PRO A 117 3.82 7.87 21.86
N VAL A 118 4.91 7.11 21.99
CA VAL A 118 5.01 5.97 22.92
C VAL A 118 5.41 6.43 24.32
N ASN A 119 6.38 7.33 24.42
CA ASN A 119 6.99 7.71 25.71
C ASN A 119 7.31 9.21 25.84
N GLY A 120 7.08 10.02 24.80
CA GLY A 120 7.32 11.47 24.83
C GLY A 120 8.75 11.91 24.52
N ASP A 121 9.67 10.98 24.25
CA ASP A 121 11.07 11.31 23.93
C ASP A 121 11.16 12.21 22.69
N LYS A 122 12.06 13.19 22.73
CA LYS A 122 12.33 14.05 21.58
C LYS A 122 13.22 13.31 20.60
N LEU A 123 12.66 12.96 19.45
CA LEU A 123 13.33 12.26 18.37
C LEU A 123 13.60 13.20 17.19
N PHE A 124 14.59 12.83 16.38
CA PHE A 124 14.96 13.52 15.16
C PHE A 124 15.12 12.50 14.03
N MET A 125 14.44 12.74 12.91
CA MET A 125 14.51 11.90 11.72
C MET A 125 14.97 12.75 10.54
N SER A 126 16.19 12.48 10.07
CA SER A 126 16.73 13.01 8.83
C SER A 126 16.65 11.97 7.70
N PRO A 127 16.85 12.36 6.43
CA PRO A 127 17.04 11.43 5.32
C PRO A 127 18.06 10.32 5.64
N GLU A 128 19.18 10.68 6.25
CA GLU A 128 20.25 9.74 6.59
C GLU A 128 19.80 8.74 7.68
N VAL A 129 19.16 9.24 8.75
CA VAL A 129 18.63 8.39 9.82
C VAL A 129 17.56 7.44 9.28
N SER A 130 16.68 7.90 8.37
CA SER A 130 15.68 7.02 7.74
C SER A 130 16.34 5.89 6.94
N MET A 131 17.40 6.16 6.18
CA MET A 131 18.15 5.14 5.45
C MET A 131 18.85 4.15 6.39
N GLN A 132 19.43 4.62 7.49
CA GLN A 132 20.05 3.76 8.50
C GLN A 132 19.04 2.81 9.15
N ILE A 133 17.87 3.34 9.54
CA ILE A 133 16.77 2.54 10.10
C ILE A 133 16.34 1.47 9.10
N GLN A 134 16.01 1.85 7.86
CA GLN A 134 15.54 0.91 6.84
C GLN A 134 16.62 -0.14 6.45
N THR A 135 17.90 0.22 6.54
CA THR A 135 19.01 -0.73 6.36
C THR A 135 19.05 -1.79 7.47
N VAL A 136 18.84 -1.40 8.73
CA VAL A 136 18.73 -2.35 9.86
C VAL A 136 17.48 -3.23 9.73
N LEU A 137 16.36 -2.67 9.26
CA LEU A 137 15.15 -3.44 8.97
C LEU A 137 15.34 -4.43 7.80
N ASN A 138 16.33 -4.18 6.93
CA ASN A 138 16.68 -5.01 5.79
C ASN A 138 15.48 -5.29 4.87
N SER A 139 14.76 -4.24 4.47
CA SER A 139 13.68 -4.30 3.49
C SER A 139 14.22 -4.30 2.06
N ASP A 140 13.58 -5.05 1.17
CA ASP A 140 13.96 -5.16 -0.24
C ASP A 140 13.74 -3.89 -1.04
N ILE A 141 12.75 -3.09 -0.62
CA ILE A 141 12.48 -1.76 -1.17
C ILE A 141 12.42 -0.76 -0.01
N VAL A 142 13.35 0.17 -0.06
CA VAL A 142 13.51 1.30 0.84
C VAL A 142 12.88 2.52 0.17
N MET A 143 12.18 3.35 0.94
CA MET A 143 11.62 4.61 0.43
C MET A 143 12.45 5.78 0.91
N GLN A 144 12.77 6.73 0.03
CA GLN A 144 13.43 7.99 0.44
C GLN A 144 12.60 8.71 1.51
N LEU A 145 13.24 9.46 2.40
CA LEU A 145 12.49 10.39 3.25
C LEU A 145 12.01 11.57 2.40
N ASP A 146 10.72 11.89 2.52
CA ASP A 146 10.08 12.98 1.80
C ASP A 146 9.26 13.87 2.75
N GLU A 147 8.95 15.07 2.27
CA GLU A 147 8.02 15.97 2.93
C GLU A 147 6.65 15.82 2.26
N CYS A 148 5.71 15.15 2.96
CA CYS A 148 4.36 15.02 2.45
C CYS A 148 3.66 16.39 2.46
N THR A 149 3.42 16.96 1.27
CA THR A 149 2.66 18.21 1.12
C THR A 149 1.21 17.97 1.57
N PRO A 150 0.70 18.66 2.60
CA PRO A 150 -0.71 18.55 2.97
C PRO A 150 -1.61 19.07 1.85
N TYR A 151 -2.85 18.58 1.78
CA TYR A 151 -3.89 19.22 0.96
C TYR A 151 -4.45 20.47 1.66
N GLU A 152 -4.67 20.36 2.96
CA GLU A 152 -5.17 21.42 3.83
C GLU A 152 -4.52 21.31 5.21
N THR A 153 -4.26 22.45 5.86
CA THR A 153 -3.87 22.49 7.28
C THR A 153 -4.74 23.50 8.01
N ASN A 154 -5.53 23.04 8.99
CA ASN A 154 -6.40 23.91 9.81
C ASN A 154 -7.33 24.84 9.00
N GLY A 155 -7.97 24.35 7.94
CA GLY A 155 -8.84 25.16 7.08
C GLY A 155 -8.12 25.98 6.01
N HIS A 156 -6.78 25.94 5.96
CA HIS A 156 -5.99 26.60 4.92
C HIS A 156 -5.60 25.59 3.84
N LYS A 157 -6.21 25.70 2.65
CA LYS A 157 -5.85 24.89 1.48
C LYS A 157 -4.45 25.27 1.03
N THR A 158 -3.61 24.27 0.80
CA THR A 158 -2.22 24.48 0.41
C THR A 158 -2.12 25.21 -0.92
N THR A 159 -1.38 26.32 -0.90
CA THR A 159 -1.10 27.14 -2.07
C THR A 159 -0.02 26.51 -2.94
N GLU A 160 0.08 26.94 -4.20
CA GLU A 160 1.14 26.50 -5.11
C GLU A 160 2.54 26.78 -4.55
N ALA A 161 2.76 27.95 -3.93
CA ALA A 161 4.05 28.33 -3.36
C ALA A 161 4.45 27.42 -2.19
N GLU A 162 3.50 27.04 -1.33
CA GLU A 162 3.72 26.10 -0.23
C GLU A 162 4.02 24.68 -0.77
N ALA A 163 3.25 24.22 -1.76
CA ALA A 163 3.50 22.94 -2.41
C ALA A 163 4.85 22.89 -3.12
N ARG A 164 5.27 23.97 -3.78
CA ARG A 164 6.58 24.10 -4.43
C ARG A 164 7.70 23.99 -3.41
N LYS A 165 7.63 24.75 -2.31
CA LYS A 165 8.64 24.70 -1.24
C LYS A 165 8.79 23.29 -0.65
N SER A 166 7.67 22.61 -0.42
CA SER A 166 7.61 21.24 0.10
C SER A 166 8.20 20.21 -0.87
N MET A 167 7.86 20.34 -2.16
CA MET A 167 8.39 19.51 -3.24
C MET A 167 9.90 19.69 -3.41
N GLU A 168 10.40 20.93 -3.40
CA GLU A 168 11.83 21.23 -3.51
C GLU A 168 12.63 20.70 -2.31
N MET A 169 12.07 20.76 -1.10
CA MET A 169 12.68 20.12 0.09
C MET A 169 12.76 18.61 -0.08
N SER A 170 11.66 17.98 -0.54
CA SER A 170 11.63 16.55 -0.85
C SER A 170 12.67 16.13 -1.88
N LEU A 171 12.96 16.96 -2.89
CA LEU A 171 14.04 16.70 -3.85
C LEU A 171 15.45 16.79 -3.23
N ARG A 172 15.68 17.73 -2.30
CA ARG A 172 16.95 17.80 -1.58
C ARG A 172 17.13 16.60 -0.65
N TRP A 173 16.05 16.16 0.01
CA TRP A 173 16.03 14.97 0.84
C TRP A 173 16.17 13.68 0.03
N ALA A 174 15.65 13.64 -1.20
CA ALA A 174 15.85 12.55 -2.15
C ALA A 174 17.34 12.30 -2.39
N ARG A 175 18.09 13.37 -2.71
CA ARG A 175 19.53 13.31 -2.93
C ARG A 175 20.28 12.82 -1.69
N ARG A 176 19.97 13.38 -0.52
CA ARG A 176 20.57 12.96 0.75
C ARG A 176 20.28 11.50 1.10
N SER A 177 19.06 11.04 0.83
CA SER A 177 18.68 9.63 1.01
C SER A 177 19.49 8.72 0.08
N GLN A 178 19.64 9.10 -1.20
CA GLN A 178 20.43 8.35 -2.17
C GLN A 178 21.92 8.29 -1.79
N ASP A 179 22.49 9.41 -1.36
CA ASP A 179 23.90 9.49 -0.94
C ASP A 179 24.16 8.60 0.29
N GLU A 180 23.29 8.64 1.29
CA GLU A 180 23.40 7.77 2.47
C GLU A 180 23.18 6.29 2.13
N PHE A 181 22.19 5.99 1.27
CA PHE A 181 21.93 4.62 0.82
C PHE A 181 23.16 4.00 0.16
N HIS A 182 23.86 4.76 -0.70
CA HIS A 182 25.12 4.33 -1.29
C HIS A 182 26.24 4.21 -0.26
N ARG A 183 26.35 5.17 0.69
CA ARG A 183 27.38 5.13 1.75
C ARG A 183 27.24 3.90 2.66
N LEU A 184 26.01 3.40 2.85
CA LEU A 184 25.72 2.22 3.66
C LEU A 184 25.91 0.91 2.87
N ASP A 185 26.27 0.96 1.59
CA ASP A 185 26.36 -0.20 0.69
C ASP A 185 25.10 -1.10 0.75
N ASN A 186 23.92 -0.49 0.86
CA ASN A 186 22.67 -1.23 1.01
C ASN A 186 22.37 -2.03 -0.28
N PRO A 187 22.23 -3.38 -0.20
CA PRO A 187 22.09 -4.23 -1.38
C PRO A 187 20.66 -4.26 -1.98
N ASN A 188 19.72 -3.57 -1.34
CA ASN A 188 18.30 -3.54 -1.69
C ASN A 188 18.01 -2.45 -2.75
N ALA A 189 16.77 -2.03 -2.92
CA ALA A 189 16.39 -0.95 -3.83
C ALA A 189 15.91 0.28 -3.09
N LEU A 190 16.18 1.47 -3.63
CA LEU A 190 15.68 2.75 -3.10
C LEU A 190 14.70 3.39 -4.09
N PHE A 191 13.48 3.72 -3.66
CA PHE A 191 12.52 4.40 -4.52
C PHE A 191 12.48 5.90 -4.21
N GLY A 192 12.45 6.70 -5.28
CA GLY A 192 12.16 8.14 -5.21
C GLY A 192 10.65 8.39 -5.10
N ILE A 193 10.24 9.49 -4.46
CA ILE A 193 8.82 9.84 -4.25
C ILE A 193 8.53 11.18 -4.92
N VAL A 194 7.69 11.14 -5.96
CA VAL A 194 7.18 12.33 -6.64
C VAL A 194 6.21 13.07 -5.71
N GLN A 195 6.47 14.35 -5.48
CA GLN A 195 5.64 15.28 -4.70
C GLN A 195 5.16 16.45 -5.58
N GLY A 196 4.41 17.39 -5.01
CA GLY A 196 3.88 18.55 -5.74
C GLY A 196 2.40 18.87 -5.50
N GLY A 197 1.77 18.24 -4.50
CA GLY A 197 0.36 18.46 -4.16
C GLY A 197 -0.58 18.19 -5.33
N MET A 198 -1.61 19.02 -5.48
CA MET A 198 -2.61 18.94 -6.56
C MET A 198 -2.23 19.78 -7.79
N PHE A 199 -0.93 20.11 -7.97
CA PHE A 199 -0.44 20.94 -9.05
C PHE A 199 0.35 20.12 -10.08
N LYS A 200 -0.26 19.84 -11.24
CA LYS A 200 0.34 19.02 -12.31
C LYS A 200 1.73 19.48 -12.75
N HIS A 201 1.96 20.78 -12.84
CA HIS A 201 3.26 21.31 -13.27
C HIS A 201 4.35 21.06 -12.21
N LEU A 202 4.02 21.11 -10.90
CA LEU A 202 4.95 20.74 -9.83
C LEU A 202 5.23 19.23 -9.81
N ARG A 203 4.20 18.42 -10.11
CA ARG A 203 4.37 16.97 -10.29
C ARG A 203 5.33 16.65 -11.44
N GLN A 204 5.17 17.36 -12.55
CA GLN A 204 6.05 17.25 -13.72
C GLN A 204 7.50 17.63 -13.37
N GLU A 205 7.70 18.76 -12.70
CA GLU A 205 9.04 19.17 -12.26
C GLU A 205 9.65 18.14 -11.30
N SER A 206 8.89 17.69 -10.29
CA SER A 206 9.36 16.69 -9.32
C SER A 206 9.76 15.36 -10.00
N LEU A 207 8.95 14.86 -10.93
CA LEU A 207 9.24 13.61 -11.62
C LEU A 207 10.47 13.72 -12.52
N GLU A 208 10.64 14.82 -13.25
CA GLU A 208 11.82 15.06 -14.10
C GLU A 208 13.11 15.05 -13.27
N ARG A 209 13.11 15.79 -12.16
CA ARG A 209 14.28 15.89 -11.26
C ARG A 209 14.61 14.57 -10.56
N LEU A 210 13.62 13.75 -10.23
CA LEU A 210 13.85 12.40 -9.68
C LEU A 210 14.34 11.42 -10.76
N VAL A 211 13.88 11.57 -12.00
CA VAL A 211 14.35 10.75 -13.14
C VAL A 211 15.82 11.04 -13.44
N GLU A 212 16.26 12.30 -13.36
CA GLU A 212 17.68 12.68 -13.46
C GLU A 212 18.56 12.01 -12.39
N MET A 213 17.99 11.66 -11.23
CA MET A 213 18.71 10.96 -10.16
C MET A 213 18.77 9.42 -10.35
N ASP A 214 18.07 8.87 -11.34
CA ASP A 214 18.05 7.43 -11.71
C ASP A 214 17.79 6.45 -10.55
N PHE A 215 16.69 6.66 -9.82
CA PHE A 215 16.23 5.67 -8.85
C PHE A 215 15.80 4.35 -9.54
N PRO A 216 15.97 3.18 -8.89
CA PRO A 216 15.49 1.90 -9.40
C PRO A 216 13.95 1.78 -9.48
N GLY A 217 13.20 2.66 -8.82
CA GLY A 217 11.74 2.75 -8.91
C GLY A 217 11.21 4.08 -8.40
N TYR A 218 9.95 4.37 -8.70
CA TYR A 218 9.34 5.67 -8.42
C TYR A 218 7.97 5.52 -7.81
N ALA A 219 7.72 6.28 -6.75
CA ALA A 219 6.43 6.39 -6.10
C ALA A 219 5.76 7.74 -6.38
N VAL A 220 4.44 7.76 -6.30
CA VAL A 220 3.61 8.96 -6.34
C VAL A 220 3.04 9.14 -4.93
N GLY A 221 3.59 10.10 -4.18
CA GLY A 221 3.20 10.42 -2.81
C GLY A 221 2.26 11.62 -2.73
N GLY A 222 1.81 11.97 -1.53
CA GLY A 222 0.99 13.18 -1.31
C GLY A 222 -0.36 13.15 -2.01
N VAL A 223 -0.96 11.96 -2.13
CA VAL A 223 -2.33 11.70 -2.58
C VAL A 223 -3.05 10.86 -1.52
N SER A 224 -4.39 10.90 -1.49
CA SER A 224 -5.23 10.40 -0.40
C SER A 224 -4.91 11.01 0.97
N VAL A 225 -4.59 12.31 1.00
CA VAL A 225 -4.23 13.08 2.20
C VAL A 225 -5.34 14.03 2.67
N GLY A 226 -6.52 13.97 2.04
CA GLY A 226 -7.71 14.74 2.40
C GLY A 226 -8.33 15.54 1.25
N GLU A 227 -7.74 15.44 0.05
CA GLU A 227 -8.24 16.09 -1.15
C GLU A 227 -9.58 15.50 -1.64
N PRO A 228 -10.35 16.28 -2.42
CA PRO A 228 -11.50 15.77 -3.17
C PRO A 228 -11.12 14.62 -4.10
N LYS A 229 -12.08 13.71 -4.30
CA LYS A 229 -11.86 12.49 -5.07
C LYS A 229 -11.41 12.77 -6.51
N ASP A 230 -12.03 13.76 -7.14
CA ASP A 230 -11.73 14.20 -8.49
C ASP A 230 -10.32 14.78 -8.63
N GLU A 231 -9.85 15.57 -7.66
CA GLU A 231 -8.46 16.07 -7.64
C GLU A 231 -7.45 14.91 -7.52
N MET A 232 -7.72 13.92 -6.65
CA MET A 232 -6.90 12.71 -6.53
C MET A 232 -6.84 11.92 -7.86
N LEU A 233 -8.00 11.72 -8.51
CA LEU A 233 -8.11 11.02 -9.79
C LEU A 233 -7.35 11.78 -10.90
N ASP A 234 -7.37 13.12 -10.88
CA ASP A 234 -6.69 13.96 -11.86
C ASP A 234 -5.16 13.85 -11.76
N ILE A 235 -4.61 13.81 -10.53
CA ILE A 235 -3.17 13.58 -10.30
C ILE A 235 -2.78 12.15 -10.66
N MET A 236 -3.62 11.17 -10.33
CA MET A 236 -3.41 9.76 -10.69
C MET A 236 -3.43 9.55 -12.20
N ALA A 237 -4.29 10.26 -12.94
CA ALA A 237 -4.27 10.23 -14.40
C ALA A 237 -3.05 10.95 -14.99
N HIS A 238 -2.52 11.96 -14.32
CA HIS A 238 -1.40 12.73 -14.83
C HIS A 238 -0.02 12.06 -14.63
N THR A 239 0.25 11.51 -13.45
CA THR A 239 1.66 11.33 -13.02
C THR A 239 2.28 9.97 -13.39
N PRO A 240 1.64 8.81 -13.10
CA PRO A 240 2.30 7.51 -13.19
C PRO A 240 2.80 7.21 -14.60
N HIS A 241 1.97 7.31 -15.63
CA HIS A 241 2.39 6.91 -16.99
C HIS A 241 3.52 7.75 -17.60
N ARG A 242 3.85 8.92 -17.02
CA ARG A 242 4.99 9.78 -17.42
C ARG A 242 6.32 9.36 -16.82
N LEU A 243 6.33 8.52 -15.78
CA LEU A 243 7.56 7.95 -15.21
C LEU A 243 8.18 6.92 -16.17
N PRO A 244 9.50 6.63 -16.08
CA PRO A 244 10.18 5.70 -16.98
C PRO A 244 9.47 4.34 -17.07
N ALA A 245 9.19 3.87 -18.29
CA ALA A 245 8.42 2.65 -18.53
C ALA A 245 9.12 1.37 -18.04
N HIS A 246 10.46 1.39 -18.00
CA HIS A 246 11.32 0.28 -17.57
C HIS A 246 11.58 0.26 -16.05
N LYS A 247 10.84 1.06 -15.28
CA LYS A 247 10.93 1.13 -13.81
C LYS A 247 9.53 0.90 -13.21
N PRO A 248 9.45 0.27 -12.02
CA PRO A 248 8.19 0.09 -11.32
C PRO A 248 7.63 1.43 -10.81
N ARG A 249 6.30 1.52 -10.78
CA ARG A 249 5.57 2.72 -10.38
C ARG A 249 4.60 2.43 -9.23
N TYR A 250 4.77 3.12 -8.12
CA TYR A 250 4.06 2.85 -6.87
C TYR A 250 3.14 4.01 -6.48
N LEU A 251 1.84 3.77 -6.31
CA LEU A 251 0.91 4.77 -5.77
C LEU A 251 0.72 4.55 -4.27
N MET A 252 1.12 5.52 -3.47
CA MET A 252 1.18 5.39 -2.01
C MET A 252 -0.18 5.70 -1.37
N GLY A 253 -0.66 4.82 -0.48
CA GLY A 253 -1.78 5.06 0.43
C GLY A 253 -3.18 5.05 -0.20
N VAL A 254 -3.30 4.84 -1.51
CA VAL A 254 -4.57 4.76 -2.24
C VAL A 254 -5.07 3.32 -2.26
N GLY A 255 -6.37 3.09 -2.06
CA GLY A 255 -6.84 1.73 -2.28
C GLY A 255 -8.29 1.41 -1.96
N THR A 256 -9.29 2.10 -2.53
CA THR A 256 -10.56 1.38 -2.77
C THR A 256 -10.38 0.42 -3.95
N PRO A 257 -11.20 -0.63 -4.09
CA PRO A 257 -11.10 -1.53 -5.25
C PRO A 257 -11.18 -0.80 -6.60
N GLU A 258 -12.02 0.23 -6.68
CA GLU A 258 -12.17 1.08 -7.87
C GLU A 258 -10.91 1.88 -8.16
N ASP A 259 -10.27 2.44 -7.13
CA ASP A 259 -9.04 3.20 -7.28
C ASP A 259 -7.88 2.34 -7.77
N LEU A 260 -7.83 1.09 -7.30
CA LEU A 260 -6.81 0.15 -7.75
C LEU A 260 -6.96 -0.15 -9.24
N VAL A 261 -8.18 -0.45 -9.69
CA VAL A 261 -8.46 -0.72 -11.11
C VAL A 261 -8.19 0.51 -11.97
N GLN A 262 -8.56 1.70 -11.49
CA GLN A 262 -8.29 2.96 -12.20
C GLN A 262 -6.79 3.27 -12.22
N GLY A 263 -6.08 3.15 -11.11
CA GLY A 263 -4.64 3.40 -11.03
C GLY A 263 -3.84 2.48 -11.95
N VAL A 264 -4.24 1.21 -12.08
CA VAL A 264 -3.65 0.31 -13.07
C VAL A 264 -3.88 0.84 -14.48
N ALA A 265 -5.09 1.28 -14.81
CA ALA A 265 -5.40 1.87 -16.11
C ALA A 265 -4.58 3.15 -16.40
N GLU A 266 -4.16 3.87 -15.36
CA GLU A 266 -3.27 5.05 -15.45
C GLU A 266 -1.76 4.72 -15.34
N GLY A 267 -1.42 3.44 -15.25
CA GLY A 267 -0.06 2.92 -15.37
C GLY A 267 0.69 2.68 -14.05
N VAL A 268 -0.03 2.57 -12.93
CA VAL A 268 0.51 2.17 -11.62
C VAL A 268 0.71 0.64 -11.55
N ASP A 269 1.84 0.21 -10.96
CA ASP A 269 2.18 -1.21 -10.78
C ASP A 269 2.01 -1.70 -9.34
N MET A 270 2.17 -0.82 -8.36
CA MET A 270 2.20 -1.19 -6.95
C MET A 270 1.28 -0.28 -6.15
N PHE A 271 0.60 -0.85 -5.16
CA PHE A 271 -0.31 -0.16 -4.27
C PHE A 271 -0.16 -0.66 -2.85
N ASP A 272 -0.44 0.20 -1.87
CA ASP A 272 -0.63 -0.17 -0.49
C ASP A 272 -1.83 0.59 0.08
N CYS A 273 -2.53 -0.02 1.03
CA CYS A 273 -3.49 0.71 1.82
C CYS A 273 -3.83 -0.07 3.10
N VAL A 274 -4.03 0.65 4.20
CA VAL A 274 -4.57 0.03 5.44
C VAL A 274 -6.05 -0.33 5.32
N MET A 275 -6.74 0.13 4.26
CA MET A 275 -8.20 0.03 4.12
C MET A 275 -8.72 -1.41 4.24
N PRO A 276 -8.17 -2.44 3.58
CA PRO A 276 -8.67 -3.81 3.70
C PRO A 276 -8.69 -4.32 5.14
N THR A 277 -7.61 -4.11 5.89
CA THR A 277 -7.51 -4.60 7.27
C THR A 277 -8.28 -3.71 8.24
N ARG A 278 -8.18 -2.38 8.12
CA ARG A 278 -8.88 -1.43 8.99
C ARG A 278 -10.39 -1.54 8.85
N ASN A 279 -10.89 -1.59 7.63
CA ASN A 279 -12.33 -1.66 7.37
C ASN A 279 -12.92 -3.01 7.75
N ALA A 280 -12.19 -4.12 7.54
CA ALA A 280 -12.58 -5.45 8.01
C ALA A 280 -12.88 -5.45 9.51
N ARG A 281 -11.97 -4.89 10.31
CA ARG A 281 -12.12 -4.79 11.77
C ARG A 281 -13.25 -3.84 12.22
N ASN A 282 -13.65 -2.91 11.34
CA ASN A 282 -14.76 -1.99 11.56
C ASN A 282 -16.06 -2.43 10.87
N GLY A 283 -16.14 -3.70 10.43
CA GLY A 283 -17.36 -4.30 9.89
C GLY A 283 -17.71 -3.92 8.45
N THR A 284 -16.76 -3.39 7.68
CA THR A 284 -16.90 -3.17 6.23
C THR A 284 -16.06 -4.17 5.46
N ILE A 285 -16.73 -4.97 4.63
CA ILE A 285 -16.15 -6.07 3.87
C ILE A 285 -16.27 -5.76 2.37
N PHE A 286 -15.17 -5.92 1.64
CA PHE A 286 -15.14 -5.73 0.19
C PHE A 286 -15.52 -7.03 -0.52
N THR A 287 -16.46 -6.96 -1.45
CA THR A 287 -16.91 -8.12 -2.24
C THR A 287 -16.91 -7.78 -3.73
N ARG A 288 -17.01 -8.81 -4.58
CA ARG A 288 -17.24 -8.72 -6.02
C ARG A 288 -18.39 -7.77 -6.38
N HIS A 289 -19.44 -7.78 -5.57
CA HIS A 289 -20.69 -7.07 -5.85
C HIS A 289 -20.88 -5.79 -5.04
N GLY A 290 -19.81 -5.25 -4.44
CA GLY A 290 -19.86 -4.02 -3.66
C GLY A 290 -19.46 -4.21 -2.21
N ASP A 291 -19.75 -3.21 -1.38
CA ASP A 291 -19.31 -3.20 0.03
C ASP A 291 -20.39 -3.73 0.95
N LEU A 292 -20.07 -4.81 1.66
CA LEU A 292 -20.92 -5.43 2.66
C LEU A 292 -20.68 -4.78 4.03
N LYS A 293 -21.75 -4.34 4.71
CA LYS A 293 -21.71 -3.85 6.10
C LYS A 293 -22.24 -4.92 7.05
N ILE A 294 -21.36 -5.66 7.71
CA ILE A 294 -21.74 -6.89 8.42
C ILE A 294 -22.69 -6.62 9.61
N ARG A 295 -22.64 -5.41 10.17
CA ARG A 295 -23.51 -4.94 11.26
C ARG A 295 -24.97 -4.76 10.87
N ASN A 296 -25.29 -4.70 9.58
CA ASN A 296 -26.66 -4.50 9.14
C ASN A 296 -27.55 -5.68 9.56
N ALA A 297 -28.74 -5.39 10.07
CA ALA A 297 -29.67 -6.39 10.62
C ALA A 297 -30.08 -7.47 9.60
N ARG A 298 -30.06 -7.16 8.30
CA ARG A 298 -30.34 -8.11 7.22
C ARG A 298 -29.45 -9.36 7.24
N HIS A 299 -28.25 -9.26 7.83
CA HIS A 299 -27.31 -10.38 7.89
C HIS A 299 -27.55 -11.34 9.05
N LYS A 300 -28.46 -11.02 10.01
CA LYS A 300 -28.68 -11.80 11.23
C LYS A 300 -29.04 -13.28 10.98
N ALA A 301 -29.70 -13.58 9.87
CA ALA A 301 -30.10 -14.94 9.47
C ALA A 301 -29.63 -15.28 8.05
N ASP A 302 -28.64 -14.56 7.52
CA ASP A 302 -28.12 -14.78 6.18
C ASP A 302 -27.10 -15.93 6.18
N HIS A 303 -27.48 -17.05 5.57
CA HIS A 303 -26.67 -18.27 5.47
C HIS A 303 -25.55 -18.17 4.43
N GLN A 304 -25.56 -17.14 3.58
CA GLN A 304 -24.53 -16.96 2.54
C GLN A 304 -23.16 -16.59 3.15
N PRO A 305 -22.05 -16.89 2.47
CA PRO A 305 -20.73 -16.37 2.84
C PRO A 305 -20.64 -14.86 2.58
N LEU A 306 -19.54 -14.21 2.98
CA LEU A 306 -19.32 -12.79 2.69
C LEU A 306 -19.45 -12.50 1.18
N ASP A 307 -18.82 -13.33 0.35
CA ASP A 307 -18.87 -13.28 -1.11
C ASP A 307 -19.01 -14.69 -1.69
N PRO A 308 -20.05 -14.98 -2.49
CA PRO A 308 -20.26 -16.31 -3.07
C PRO A 308 -19.16 -16.78 -4.03
N THR A 309 -18.36 -15.87 -4.58
CA THR A 309 -17.28 -16.16 -5.55
C THR A 309 -15.90 -16.28 -4.91
N CYS A 310 -15.78 -15.99 -3.60
CA CYS A 310 -14.50 -15.95 -2.92
C CYS A 310 -14.08 -17.34 -2.42
N THR A 311 -12.80 -17.66 -2.64
CA THR A 311 -12.16 -18.93 -2.25
C THR A 311 -11.34 -18.83 -0.96
N CYS A 312 -11.38 -17.69 -0.26
CA CYS A 312 -10.64 -17.52 0.99
C CYS A 312 -11.18 -18.42 2.10
N HIS A 313 -10.38 -18.65 3.14
CA HIS A 313 -10.77 -19.46 4.31
C HIS A 313 -12.11 -19.02 4.94
N ALA A 314 -12.39 -17.72 5.00
CA ALA A 314 -13.63 -17.23 5.58
C ALA A 314 -14.88 -17.58 4.74
N CYS A 315 -14.77 -17.62 3.40
CA CYS A 315 -15.89 -17.88 2.50
C CYS A 315 -16.02 -19.35 2.06
N ALA A 316 -14.89 -20.05 1.92
CA ALA A 316 -14.81 -21.39 1.36
C ALA A 316 -14.23 -22.44 2.32
N GLY A 317 -13.86 -22.06 3.54
CA GLY A 317 -13.26 -22.96 4.51
C GLY A 317 -11.90 -23.49 4.06
N THR A 318 -11.53 -24.69 4.48
CA THR A 318 -10.28 -25.36 4.05
C THR A 318 -10.40 -26.03 2.69
N GLU A 319 -11.61 -26.18 2.15
CA GLU A 319 -11.86 -26.79 0.84
C GLU A 319 -11.45 -25.87 -0.32
N GLY A 320 -11.52 -24.54 -0.11
CA GLY A 320 -11.15 -23.56 -1.13
C GLY A 320 -12.10 -23.49 -2.33
N VAL A 321 -13.23 -24.21 -2.29
CA VAL A 321 -14.26 -24.19 -3.34
C VAL A 321 -15.25 -23.05 -3.05
N ALA A 322 -15.43 -22.14 -4.00
CA ALA A 322 -16.35 -21.03 -3.85
C ALA A 322 -17.80 -21.51 -3.68
N TRP A 323 -18.63 -20.72 -3.01
CA TRP A 323 -20.04 -21.08 -2.80
C TRP A 323 -20.83 -21.17 -4.10
N ALA A 324 -20.52 -20.30 -5.07
CA ALA A 324 -21.09 -20.32 -6.41
C ALA A 324 -20.79 -21.64 -7.16
N ASP A 325 -19.68 -22.31 -6.81
CA ASP A 325 -19.24 -23.58 -7.41
C ASP A 325 -19.63 -24.81 -6.56
N GLY A 326 -20.52 -24.62 -5.58
CA GLY A 326 -21.06 -25.69 -4.74
C GLY A 326 -20.36 -25.91 -3.40
N GLY A 327 -19.29 -25.17 -3.09
CA GLY A 327 -18.58 -25.26 -1.80
C GLY A 327 -19.41 -24.73 -0.62
N ARG A 328 -19.25 -25.32 0.57
CA ARG A 328 -20.04 -24.95 1.77
C ARG A 328 -19.21 -24.92 3.07
N GLY A 329 -17.89 -25.06 2.99
CA GLY A 329 -17.01 -25.14 4.16
C GLY A 329 -16.73 -23.81 4.89
N GLY A 330 -17.19 -22.67 4.37
CA GLY A 330 -16.96 -21.35 4.95
C GLY A 330 -17.95 -20.92 6.03
N PHE A 331 -17.76 -19.72 6.56
CA PHE A 331 -18.62 -19.12 7.58
C PHE A 331 -19.73 -18.28 6.96
N SER A 332 -20.92 -18.35 7.54
CA SER A 332 -22.06 -17.53 7.09
C SER A 332 -21.94 -16.09 7.57
N ARG A 333 -22.59 -15.18 6.84
CA ARG A 333 -22.80 -13.78 7.25
C ARG A 333 -23.51 -13.70 8.60
N ALA A 334 -24.46 -14.60 8.89
CA ALA A 334 -25.12 -14.68 10.19
C ALA A 334 -24.14 -14.92 11.34
N TYR A 335 -23.20 -15.85 11.17
CA TYR A 335 -22.18 -16.12 12.18
C TYR A 335 -21.24 -14.93 12.37
N LEU A 336 -20.76 -14.34 11.28
CA LEU A 336 -19.87 -13.17 11.33
C LEU A 336 -20.55 -11.92 11.91
N HIS A 337 -21.84 -11.72 11.60
CA HIS A 337 -22.67 -10.69 12.23
C HIS A 337 -22.77 -10.89 13.74
N HIS A 338 -22.96 -12.13 14.19
CA HIS A 338 -22.98 -12.47 15.60
C HIS A 338 -21.62 -12.20 16.28
N LEU A 339 -20.50 -12.63 15.68
CA LEU A 339 -19.16 -12.40 16.24
C LEU A 339 -18.82 -10.91 16.39
N ASP A 340 -19.12 -10.08 15.37
CA ASP A 340 -18.90 -8.63 15.46
C ASP A 340 -19.76 -8.01 16.57
N ARG A 341 -21.02 -8.44 16.72
CA ARG A 341 -21.90 -7.97 17.82
C ARG A 341 -21.43 -8.38 19.21
N CYS A 342 -20.77 -9.54 19.33
CA CYS A 342 -20.21 -10.02 20.58
C CYS A 342 -18.82 -9.44 20.88
N GLY A 343 -18.19 -8.74 19.92
CA GLY A 343 -16.82 -8.23 20.08
C GLY A 343 -15.77 -9.34 20.06
N GLU A 344 -16.08 -10.49 19.47
CA GLU A 344 -15.18 -11.65 19.45
C GLU A 344 -14.05 -11.45 18.45
N MET A 345 -12.79 -11.72 18.86
CA MET A 345 -11.60 -11.51 18.04
C MET A 345 -11.63 -12.29 16.70
N LEU A 346 -12.32 -13.44 16.67
CA LEU A 346 -12.43 -14.26 15.48
C LEU A 346 -13.14 -13.52 14.32
N GLY A 347 -14.14 -12.68 14.62
CA GLY A 347 -14.87 -11.89 13.64
C GLY A 347 -13.94 -11.00 12.77
N PRO A 348 -13.21 -10.04 13.37
CA PRO A 348 -12.26 -9.20 12.66
C PRO A 348 -11.10 -9.99 12.02
N MET A 349 -10.69 -11.14 12.57
CA MET A 349 -9.68 -12.00 11.93
C MET A 349 -10.20 -12.56 10.60
N LEU A 350 -11.38 -13.18 10.59
CA LEU A 350 -11.99 -13.77 9.39
C LEU A 350 -12.31 -12.71 8.32
N THR A 351 -12.86 -11.56 8.71
CA THR A 351 -13.13 -10.48 7.76
C THR A 351 -11.85 -9.85 7.20
N THR A 352 -10.75 -9.84 7.97
CA THR A 352 -9.45 -9.37 7.48
C THR A 352 -8.86 -10.34 6.47
N ILE A 353 -8.91 -11.65 6.74
CA ILE A 353 -8.50 -12.69 5.77
C ILE A 353 -9.25 -12.48 4.44
N HIS A 354 -10.58 -12.31 4.52
CA HIS A 354 -11.40 -12.08 3.33
C HIS A 354 -10.99 -10.81 2.57
N ASN A 355 -10.91 -9.67 3.25
CA ASN A 355 -10.60 -8.41 2.58
C ASN A 355 -9.22 -8.41 1.92
N LEU A 356 -8.19 -8.96 2.59
CA LEU A 356 -6.86 -9.07 1.99
C LEU A 356 -6.86 -10.03 0.80
N HIS A 357 -7.51 -11.19 0.93
CA HIS A 357 -7.66 -12.13 -0.17
C HIS A 357 -8.37 -11.47 -1.36
N TYR A 358 -9.44 -10.72 -1.14
CA TYR A 358 -10.15 -9.99 -2.21
C TYR A 358 -9.22 -9.03 -2.96
N TYR A 359 -8.38 -8.26 -2.26
CA TYR A 359 -7.46 -7.32 -2.91
C TYR A 359 -6.36 -8.03 -3.71
N LEU A 360 -5.78 -9.09 -3.16
CA LEU A 360 -4.75 -9.87 -3.85
C LEU A 360 -5.33 -10.63 -5.05
N ASN A 361 -6.55 -11.16 -4.91
CA ASN A 361 -7.30 -11.82 -5.97
C ASN A 361 -7.67 -10.83 -7.08
N LEU A 362 -8.09 -9.61 -6.74
CA LEU A 362 -8.35 -8.53 -7.70
C LEU A 362 -7.11 -8.23 -8.55
N MET A 363 -5.94 -8.11 -7.89
CA MET A 363 -4.66 -7.92 -8.60
C MET A 363 -4.30 -9.12 -9.48
N ARG A 364 -4.58 -10.34 -9.03
CA ARG A 364 -4.40 -11.56 -9.85
C ARG A 364 -5.27 -11.54 -11.10
N GLU A 365 -6.56 -11.25 -10.96
CA GLU A 365 -7.48 -11.18 -12.11
C GLU A 365 -7.12 -10.05 -13.08
N ILE A 366 -6.61 -8.92 -12.59
CA ILE A 366 -6.08 -7.85 -13.43
C ILE A 366 -4.89 -8.36 -14.26
N ARG A 367 -3.94 -9.07 -13.63
CA ARG A 367 -2.79 -9.65 -14.34
C ARG A 367 -3.23 -10.67 -15.39
N GLU A 368 -4.16 -11.57 -15.04
CA GLU A 368 -4.74 -12.55 -15.97
C GLU A 368 -5.44 -11.86 -17.15
N ALA A 369 -6.14 -10.74 -16.91
CA ALA A 369 -6.78 -9.96 -17.96
C ALA A 369 -5.77 -9.26 -18.87
N LEU A 370 -4.66 -8.76 -18.33
CA LEU A 370 -3.56 -8.16 -19.10
C LEU A 370 -2.84 -9.21 -19.95
N ASP A 371 -2.51 -10.38 -19.36
CA ASP A 371 -1.90 -11.51 -20.07
C ASP A 371 -2.78 -11.98 -21.25
N ALA A 372 -4.12 -11.88 -21.11
CA ALA A 372 -5.08 -12.24 -22.13
C ALA A 372 -5.46 -11.10 -23.10
N GLY A 373 -4.94 -9.88 -22.93
CA GLY A 373 -5.31 -8.72 -23.75
C GLY A 373 -6.80 -8.30 -23.60
N ARG A 374 -7.39 -8.51 -22.42
CA ARG A 374 -8.81 -8.25 -22.11
C ARG A 374 -9.02 -7.31 -20.93
N PHE A 375 -8.06 -6.42 -20.66
CA PHE A 375 -8.16 -5.50 -19.52
C PHE A 375 -9.34 -4.52 -19.64
N THR A 376 -9.62 -3.98 -20.83
CA THR A 376 -10.80 -3.14 -21.07
C THR A 376 -12.12 -3.85 -20.74
N GLU A 377 -12.27 -5.13 -21.13
CA GLU A 377 -13.45 -5.95 -20.79
C GLU A 377 -13.52 -6.19 -19.28
N PHE A 378 -12.39 -6.54 -18.67
CA PHE A 378 -12.28 -6.73 -17.22
C PHE A 378 -12.78 -5.50 -16.45
N ARG A 379 -12.35 -4.29 -16.82
CA ARG A 379 -12.77 -3.03 -16.19
C ARG A 379 -14.28 -2.82 -16.26
N ARG A 380 -14.88 -3.05 -17.43
CA ARG A 380 -16.34 -2.92 -17.63
C ARG A 380 -17.09 -3.92 -16.75
N ARG A 381 -16.65 -5.18 -16.75
CA ARG A 381 -17.25 -6.24 -15.91
C ARG A 381 -17.11 -5.91 -14.43
N PHE A 382 -15.93 -5.50 -13.98
CA PHE A 382 -15.68 -5.10 -12.60
C PHE A 382 -16.61 -3.97 -12.16
N ALA A 383 -16.76 -2.92 -12.97
CA ALA A 383 -17.64 -1.80 -12.67
C ALA A 383 -19.12 -2.24 -12.58
N ALA A 384 -19.57 -3.07 -13.53
CA ALA A 384 -20.93 -3.62 -13.53
C ALA A 384 -21.19 -4.52 -12.31
N ASP A 385 -20.25 -5.40 -11.97
CA ASP A 385 -20.33 -6.29 -10.81
C ASP A 385 -20.43 -5.47 -9.52
N ARG A 386 -19.54 -4.49 -9.33
CA ARG A 386 -19.53 -3.62 -8.14
C ARG A 386 -20.79 -2.78 -8.00
N ALA A 387 -21.37 -2.32 -9.11
CA ALA A 387 -22.61 -1.54 -9.13
C ALA A 387 -23.86 -2.36 -8.78
N ARG A 388 -23.81 -3.70 -8.86
CA ARG A 388 -24.94 -4.59 -8.55
C ARG A 388 -25.42 -4.46 -7.10
N GLY A 389 -24.50 -4.23 -6.16
CA GLY A 389 -24.79 -4.23 -4.73
C GLY A 389 -24.83 -5.63 -4.11
N VAL A 390 -24.62 -5.66 -2.79
CA VAL A 390 -24.57 -6.87 -1.94
C VAL A 390 -25.93 -7.22 -1.36
#